data_AF-A0A7S3F451-F1
#
_entry.id   AF-A0A7S3F451-F1
#
_cell.length_a   1.000
_cell.length_b   1.000
_cell.length_c   1.000
_cell.angle_alpha   90.00
_cell.angle_beta   90.00
_cell.angle_gamma   90.00
#
_symmetry.space_group_name_H-M   'P 1'
#
loop_
_entity.id
_entity.type
_entity.pdbx_description
1 polymer ?
#
loop_
_entity_poly.entity_id
_entity_poly.type
_entity_poly.pdbx_seq_one_letter_code
_entity_poly.pdbx_strand_id
1 'polypeptide(L)'
;FPPPPPGGAPRHNILKSVLRKSPISPEVDLQYLAKTLHGFSGADLTEICQRAAKMAIRESIEKEIEQEKERAAAGGDAAMDTEEDPVPEITKAHFEESMKFARRSVNDN
;
A
#
# COMPACT_ATOMS: atom_id res chain seq x y z
N PHE A 1 4.62 28.24 -13.35
CA PHE A 1 4.80 26.77 -13.28
C PHE A 1 5.01 26.26 -14.69
N PRO A 2 6.09 25.50 -14.98
CA PRO A 2 6.26 24.92 -16.31
C PRO A 2 5.22 23.82 -16.53
N PRO A 3 4.74 23.61 -17.77
CA PRO A 3 3.85 22.51 -18.09
C PRO A 3 4.58 21.17 -17.89
N PRO A 4 3.88 20.11 -17.43
CA PRO A 4 4.50 18.82 -17.20
C PRO A 4 5.05 18.22 -18.50
N PRO A 5 6.22 17.55 -18.47
CA PRO A 5 6.85 16.98 -19.64
C PRO A 5 5.98 15.88 -20.27
N PRO A 6 6.01 15.74 -21.61
CA PRO A 6 5.26 14.70 -22.30
C PRO A 6 5.89 13.34 -22.03
N GLY A 7 5.15 12.42 -21.42
CA GLY A 7 5.43 10.99 -21.54
C GLY A 7 5.78 10.20 -20.28
N GLY A 8 5.88 10.82 -19.11
CA GLY A 8 5.85 10.10 -17.83
C GLY A 8 4.49 10.31 -17.19
N ALA A 9 3.63 9.29 -17.12
CA ALA A 9 2.28 9.45 -16.56
C ALA A 9 2.37 10.19 -15.20
N PRO A 10 1.78 11.40 -15.04
CA PRO A 10 1.93 12.20 -13.82
C PRO A 10 1.56 11.41 -12.56
N ARG A 11 0.66 10.44 -12.74
CA ARG A 11 0.26 9.43 -11.75
C ARG A 11 1.41 8.57 -11.24
N HIS A 12 2.30 8.09 -12.11
CA HIS A 12 3.46 7.29 -11.71
C HIS A 12 4.38 8.07 -10.76
N ASN A 13 4.63 9.35 -11.06
CA ASN A 13 5.44 10.20 -10.20
C ASN A 13 4.75 10.44 -8.84
N ILE A 14 3.43 10.64 -8.83
CA ILE A 14 2.65 10.78 -7.59
C ILE A 14 2.76 9.51 -6.75
N LEU A 15 2.46 8.33 -7.32
CA LEU A 15 2.58 7.04 -6.65
C LEU A 15 3.99 6.85 -6.08
N LYS A 16 5.02 7.08 -6.89
CA LYS A 16 6.42 6.97 -6.46
C LYS A 16 6.75 7.94 -5.32
N SER A 17 6.21 9.15 -5.35
CA SER A 17 6.47 10.17 -4.32
C SER A 17 5.74 9.87 -3.01
N VAL A 18 4.52 9.34 -3.06
CA VAL A 18 3.74 8.94 -1.88
C VAL A 18 4.34 7.68 -1.26
N LEU A 19 4.67 6.69 -2.08
CA LEU A 19 5.24 5.41 -1.65
C LEU A 19 6.75 5.51 -1.35
N ARG A 20 7.39 6.66 -1.57
CA ARG A 20 8.82 6.85 -1.25
C ARG A 20 9.16 6.59 0.22
N LYS A 21 8.20 6.80 1.12
CA LYS A 21 8.34 6.60 2.56
C LYS A 21 7.72 5.30 3.07
N SER A 22 7.18 4.48 2.17
CA SER A 22 6.47 3.25 2.52
C SER A 22 7.14 2.06 1.84
N PRO A 23 7.39 0.96 2.55
CA PRO A 23 7.90 -0.25 1.92
C PRO A 23 6.83 -0.83 0.99
N ILE A 24 7.21 -1.11 -0.25
CA ILE A 24 6.35 -1.76 -1.24
C ILE A 24 6.97 -3.08 -1.63
N SER A 25 6.13 -4.10 -1.80
CA SER A 25 6.59 -5.39 -2.28
C SER A 25 7.14 -5.27 -3.71
N PRO A 26 8.22 -5.97 -4.07
CA PRO A 26 8.76 -5.99 -5.43
C PRO A 26 7.78 -6.58 -6.45
N GLU A 27 6.72 -7.28 -5.99
CA GLU A 27 5.63 -7.73 -6.85
C GLU A 27 4.74 -6.59 -7.36
N VAL A 28 4.83 -5.40 -6.77
CA VAL A 28 3.97 -4.25 -7.11
C VAL A 28 4.58 -3.44 -8.24
N ASP A 29 3.96 -3.52 -9.43
CA ASP A 29 4.32 -2.69 -10.56
C ASP A 29 3.60 -1.32 -10.51
N LEU A 30 4.34 -0.28 -10.13
CA LEU A 30 3.85 1.12 -10.11
C LEU A 30 3.42 1.62 -11.50
N GLN A 31 4.01 1.09 -12.57
CA GLN A 31 3.66 1.47 -13.94
C GLN A 31 2.35 0.82 -14.36
N TYR A 32 2.10 -0.43 -13.94
CA TYR A 32 0.79 -1.05 -14.07
C TYR A 32 -0.27 -0.27 -13.28
N LEU A 33 -0.03 0.02 -12.00
CA LEU A 33 -0.93 0.81 -11.15
C LEU A 33 -1.27 2.17 -11.79
N ALA A 34 -0.30 2.87 -12.36
CA ALA A 34 -0.54 4.16 -13.02
C ALA A 34 -1.45 4.07 -14.27
N LYS A 35 -1.50 2.90 -14.93
CA LYS A 35 -2.43 2.62 -16.04
C LYS A 35 -3.83 2.30 -15.53
N THR A 36 -3.93 1.49 -14.47
CA THR A 36 -5.22 1.10 -13.87
C THR A 36 -5.91 2.28 -13.21
N LEU A 37 -5.13 3.17 -12.57
CA LEU A 37 -5.59 4.40 -11.93
C LEU A 37 -5.78 5.55 -12.92
N HIS A 38 -5.98 5.25 -14.21
CA HIS A 38 -6.41 6.29 -15.13
C HIS A 38 -7.81 6.80 -14.77
N GLY A 39 -7.99 8.11 -14.81
CA GLY A 39 -9.22 8.76 -14.35
C GLY A 39 -9.30 9.00 -12.82
N PHE A 40 -8.25 8.72 -12.06
CA PHE A 40 -8.17 9.16 -10.66
C PHE A 40 -7.40 10.48 -10.56
N SER A 41 -7.85 11.36 -9.68
CA SER A 41 -7.15 12.60 -9.35
C SER A 41 -5.92 12.32 -8.50
N GLY A 42 -4.95 13.24 -8.47
CA GLY A 42 -3.76 13.11 -7.62
C GLY A 42 -4.09 12.97 -6.12
N ALA A 43 -5.20 13.56 -5.68
CA ALA A 43 -5.72 13.38 -4.33
C ALA A 43 -6.17 11.92 -4.09
N ASP A 44 -6.97 11.36 -5.01
CA ASP A 44 -7.45 9.97 -4.92
C ASP A 44 -6.26 8.97 -4.93
N LEU A 45 -5.25 9.20 -5.77
CA LEU A 45 -4.02 8.38 -5.79
C LEU A 45 -3.32 8.35 -4.43
N THR A 46 -3.25 9.51 -3.78
CA THR A 46 -2.64 9.64 -2.45
C THR A 46 -3.47 8.90 -1.41
N GLU A 47 -4.79 9.03 -1.47
CA GLU A 47 -5.72 8.33 -0.57
C GLU A 47 -5.63 6.81 -0.72
N ILE A 48 -5.60 6.29 -1.95
CA ILE A 48 -5.41 4.86 -2.25
C ILE A 48 -4.12 4.35 -1.60
N CYS A 49 -3.00 5.05 -1.80
CA CYS A 49 -1.71 4.64 -1.23
C CYS A 49 -1.73 4.66 0.30
N GLN A 50 -2.29 5.71 0.91
CA GLN A 50 -2.40 5.80 2.36
C GLN A 50 -3.29 4.70 2.95
N ARG A 51 -4.39 4.36 2.26
CA ARG A 51 -5.29 3.29 2.68
C ARG A 51 -4.63 1.92 2.57
N ALA A 52 -3.92 1.68 1.47
CA ALA A 52 -3.14 0.45 1.27
C ALA A 52 -2.05 0.30 2.34
N ALA A 53 -1.35 1.39 2.68
CA ALA A 53 -0.37 1.40 3.76
C ALA A 53 -0.99 1.05 5.13
N LYS A 54 -2.11 1.70 5.49
CA LYS A 54 -2.81 1.40 6.75
C LYS A 54 -3.29 -0.05 6.82
N MET A 55 -3.76 -0.59 5.69
CA MET A 55 -4.21 -1.97 5.60
C MET A 55 -3.06 -2.95 5.79
N ALA A 56 -1.91 -2.71 5.16
CA ALA A 56 -0.71 -3.52 5.35
C ALA A 56 -0.27 -3.54 6.82
N ILE A 57 -0.25 -2.37 7.48
CA ILE A 57 0.08 -2.27 8.90
C ILE A 57 -0.90 -3.08 9.75
N ARG A 58 -2.20 -2.92 9.51
CA ARG A 58 -3.23 -3.63 10.27
C ARG A 58 -3.15 -5.14 10.06
N GLU A 59 -2.96 -5.60 8.82
CA GLU A 59 -2.83 -7.03 8.51
C GLU A 59 -1.58 -7.64 9.16
N SER A 60 -0.47 -6.90 9.19
CA SER A 60 0.76 -7.35 9.85
C SER A 60 0.56 -7.56 11.34
N ILE A 61 -0.05 -6.59 12.03
CA ILE A 61 -0.38 -6.69 13.46
C ILE A 61 -1.33 -7.86 13.72
N GLU A 62 -2.39 -8.01 12.91
CA GLU A 62 -3.35 -9.11 13.07
C GLU A 62 -2.69 -10.48 12.86
N LYS A 63 -1.81 -10.62 11.86
CA LYS A 63 -1.04 -11.85 11.60
C LYS A 63 -0.05 -12.17 12.71
N GLU A 64 0.60 -11.17 13.27
CA GLU A 64 1.56 -11.34 14.36
C GLU A 64 0.86 -11.86 15.62
N ILE A 65 -0.27 -11.25 15.99
CA ILE A 65 -1.10 -11.69 17.12
C ILE A 65 -1.62 -13.12 16.91
N GLU A 66 -2.09 -13.46 15.71
CA GLU A 66 -2.56 -14.82 15.40
C GLU A 66 -1.42 -15.84 15.52
N GLN A 67 -0.24 -15.55 14.97
CA GLN A 67 0.95 -16.41 15.08
C GLN A 67 1.39 -16.59 16.52
N GLU A 68 1.44 -15.50 17.30
CA GLU A 68 1.81 -15.55 18.71
C GLU A 68 0.83 -16.45 19.49
N LYS A 69 -0.47 -16.30 19.24
CA LYS A 69 -1.51 -17.08 19.90
C LYS A 69 -1.45 -18.57 19.52
N GLU A 70 -1.16 -18.89 18.26
CA GLU A 70 -0.96 -20.26 17.79
C GLU A 70 0.32 -20.89 18.40
N ARG A 71 1.41 -20.12 18.47
CA ARG A 71 2.68 -20.53 19.10
C ARG A 71 2.55 -20.70 20.61
N ALA A 72 1.78 -19.84 21.27
CA ALA A 72 1.45 -19.96 22.68
C ALA A 72 0.56 -21.17 22.96
N ALA A 73 -0.39 -21.49 22.07
CA ALA A 73 -1.20 -22.70 22.15
C ALA A 73 -0.38 -23.98 21.91
N ALA A 74 0.70 -23.90 21.13
CA ALA A 74 1.66 -25.00 20.91
C ALA A 74 2.66 -25.24 22.06
N GLY A 75 2.60 -24.44 23.14
CA GLY A 75 3.35 -24.70 24.38
C GLY A 75 4.81 -24.27 24.41
N GLY A 76 5.23 -23.32 23.56
CA GLY A 76 6.57 -22.74 23.57
C GLY A 76 6.74 -21.66 24.64
N ASP A 77 7.76 -21.80 25.49
CA ASP A 77 8.18 -20.88 26.54
C ASP A 77 8.39 -19.45 26.00
N ALA A 78 7.76 -18.47 26.65
CA ALA A 78 7.77 -17.06 26.28
C ALA A 78 9.14 -16.43 26.58
N ALA A 79 10.11 -16.65 25.72
CA ALA A 79 11.23 -15.73 25.59
C ALA A 79 10.72 -14.50 24.83
N MET A 80 10.75 -13.33 25.49
CA MET A 80 10.69 -12.02 24.85
C MET A 80 11.69 -12.03 23.69
N ASP A 81 11.21 -12.24 22.47
CA ASP A 81 12.06 -12.10 21.28
C ASP A 81 11.96 -10.66 20.79
N THR A 82 13.12 -10.18 20.36
CA THR A 82 13.48 -8.77 20.29
C THR A 82 12.60 -8.00 19.31
N GLU A 83 12.31 -6.75 19.67
CA GLU A 83 11.60 -5.72 18.89
C GLU A 83 12.13 -5.55 17.44
N GLU A 84 11.75 -6.45 16.55
CA GLU A 84 11.77 -6.20 15.10
C GLU A 84 10.35 -6.42 14.59
N ASP A 85 9.47 -5.45 14.85
CA ASP A 85 8.19 -5.32 14.15
C ASP A 85 8.53 -5.12 12.66
N PRO A 86 8.43 -6.17 11.83
CA PRO A 86 8.96 -6.15 10.48
C PRO A 86 8.13 -5.16 9.69
N VAL A 87 8.78 -4.16 9.08
CA VAL A 87 8.05 -3.07 8.42
C VAL A 87 7.11 -3.66 7.38
N PRO A 88 5.78 -3.49 7.52
CA PRO A 88 4.80 -4.21 6.73
C PRO A 88 4.84 -3.74 5.28
N GLU A 89 5.20 -4.64 4.37
CA GLU A 89 5.30 -4.33 2.95
C GLU A 89 3.92 -4.23 2.30
N ILE A 90 3.70 -3.17 1.53
CA ILE A 90 2.45 -2.99 0.79
C ILE A 90 2.49 -3.89 -0.46
N THR A 91 1.67 -4.93 -0.47
CA THR A 91 1.47 -5.82 -1.62
C THR A 91 0.40 -5.32 -2.59
N LYS A 92 0.31 -5.98 -3.75
CA LYS A 92 -0.71 -5.70 -4.78
C LYS A 92 -2.14 -5.81 -4.25
N ALA A 93 -2.39 -6.75 -3.33
CA ALA A 93 -3.71 -6.98 -2.74
C ALA A 93 -4.21 -5.76 -1.97
N HIS A 94 -3.35 -5.09 -1.21
CA HIS A 94 -3.72 -3.87 -0.48
C HIS A 94 -4.11 -2.73 -1.42
N PHE A 95 -3.43 -2.62 -2.56
CA PHE A 95 -3.77 -1.64 -3.60
C PHE A 95 -5.10 -1.99 -4.26
N GLU A 96 -5.31 -3.23 -4.67
CA GLU A 96 -6.58 -3.68 -5.28
C GLU A 96 -7.76 -3.45 -4.35
N GLU A 97 -7.62 -3.77 -3.06
CA GLU A 97 -8.68 -3.53 -2.08
C GLU A 97 -8.92 -2.04 -1.90
N SER A 98 -7.87 -1.23 -1.80
CA SER A 98 -8.01 0.23 -1.72
C SER A 98 -8.65 0.84 -2.97
N MET A 99 -8.39 0.30 -4.16
CA MET A 99 -9.00 0.74 -5.42
C MET A 99 -10.51 0.48 -5.48
N LYS A 100 -11.00 -0.61 -4.88
CA LYS A 100 -12.45 -0.88 -4.81
C LYS A 100 -13.20 0.20 -4.04
N PHE A 101 -12.56 0.77 -3.01
CA PHE A 101 -13.13 1.85 -2.22
C PHE A 101 -12.87 3.24 -2.80
N ALA A 102 -11.87 3.38 -3.66
CA ALA A 102 -11.54 4.65 -4.27
C ALA A 102 -12.61 5.06 -5.29
N ARG A 103 -13.20 6.22 -5.08
CA ARG A 103 -14.18 6.79 -6.02
C ARG A 103 -13.42 7.46 -7.15
N ARG A 104 -13.72 7.11 -8.42
CA ARG A 104 -13.25 7.88 -9.56
C ARG A 104 -13.87 9.27 -9.48
N SER A 105 -13.06 10.25 -9.08
CA SER A 105 -13.52 11.61 -8.85
C SER A 105 -13.73 12.37 -10.16
N VAL A 106 -13.08 11.96 -11.25
CA VAL A 106 -13.34 12.53 -12.58
C VAL A 106 -14.45 11.72 -13.27
N ASN A 107 -15.61 12.36 -13.39
CA ASN A 107 -16.65 11.92 -14.31
C ASN A 107 -16.22 12.43 -15.69
N ASP A 108 -15.93 11.53 -16.62
CA ASP A 108 -15.75 11.89 -18.04
C ASP A 108 -17.11 12.41 -18.52
N ASN A 109 -17.22 13.71 -18.75
CA ASN A 109 -18.40 14.39 -19.29
C ASN A 109 -17.96 15.30 -20.43
#